data_AF-A0A935Z8K2-F1
#
_entry.id   AF-A0A935Z8K2-F1
#
_cell.length_a   1.000
_cell.length_b   1.000
_cell.length_c   1.000
_cell.angle_alpha   90.00
_cell.angle_beta   90.00
_cell.angle_gamma   90.00
#
_symmetry.space_group_name_H-M   'P 1'
#
loop_
_entity.id
_entity.type
_entity.pdbx_description
1 polymer ?
#
loop_
_entity_poly.entity_id
_entity_poly.type
_entity_poly.pdbx_seq_one_letter_code
_entity_poly.pdbx_strand_id
1 'polypeptide(L)'
;MRAVALAVCLGLGGLAVVGCEPYQNTRVGRGQLATVGNPTYDELLKKVHAEQVGAEGWNEQRRDNRKALVASLGLLPHATKETILSAIRARVKSSSVAAVPEVDTCAKGELERADKVLSRVGKYEELAKEADALRPGVPKDYPTDASKRRDAENELAASAYKMRELVKEAEEHAREARKFAEDLGQTVGAQYLPKQAPTPEPAPSASAQASASAAPAKKPPPKAAPKPAPKPAGDPKPAGDPKPAGDPKPAPKPPPKPSGEDFTP
;
A
#
# COMPACT_ATOMS: atom_id res chain seq x y z
N MET A 1 36.33 -17.74 -13.83
CA MET A 1 35.70 -16.48 -14.28
C MET A 1 34.20 -16.61 -14.06
N ARG A 2 33.62 -15.75 -13.23
CA ARG A 2 32.20 -15.80 -12.83
C ARG A 2 31.36 -15.11 -13.91
N ALA A 3 30.46 -15.86 -14.55
CA ALA A 3 29.46 -15.30 -15.44
C ALA A 3 28.29 -14.75 -14.60
N VAL A 4 28.03 -13.45 -14.71
CA VAL A 4 26.87 -12.80 -14.10
C VAL A 4 25.72 -12.93 -15.10
N ALA A 5 24.79 -13.84 -14.82
CA ALA A 5 23.54 -13.96 -15.56
C ALA A 5 22.57 -12.88 -15.06
N LEU A 6 22.34 -11.86 -15.88
CA LEU A 6 21.38 -10.79 -15.64
C LEU A 6 20.00 -11.29 -16.10
N ALA A 7 19.24 -11.86 -15.17
CA ALA A 7 17.87 -12.31 -15.43
C ALA A 7 16.92 -11.11 -15.35
N VAL A 8 16.53 -10.58 -16.51
CA VAL A 8 15.39 -9.67 -16.63
C VAL A 8 14.12 -10.51 -16.54
N CYS A 9 13.53 -10.60 -15.35
CA CYS A 9 12.22 -11.19 -15.16
C CYS A 9 11.15 -10.21 -15.66
N LEU A 10 10.80 -10.30 -16.94
CA LEU A 10 9.55 -9.76 -17.46
C LEU A 10 8.39 -10.53 -16.79
N GLY A 11 7.78 -9.90 -15.78
CA GLY A 11 6.55 -10.39 -15.18
C GLY A 11 5.40 -10.31 -16.17
N LEU A 12 5.21 -11.34 -16.99
CA LEU A 12 3.98 -11.59 -17.73
C LEU A 12 3.09 -12.51 -16.90
N GLY A 13 2.03 -11.94 -16.33
CA GLY A 13 1.09 -12.69 -15.51
C GLY A 13 -0.15 -11.87 -15.17
N GLY A 14 -0.83 -11.34 -16.19
CA GLY A 14 -2.16 -10.75 -16.05
C GLY A 14 -2.81 -10.73 -17.42
N LEU A 15 -3.94 -11.44 -17.59
CA LEU A 15 -4.82 -11.22 -18.73
C LEU A 15 -5.18 -9.73 -18.74
N ALA A 16 -4.73 -9.01 -19.77
CA ALA A 16 -5.11 -7.63 -20.01
C ALA A 16 -6.59 -7.60 -20.37
N VAL A 17 -7.44 -7.48 -19.35
CA VAL A 17 -8.71 -6.78 -19.54
C VAL A 17 -8.30 -5.37 -19.93
N VAL A 18 -8.43 -5.03 -21.21
CA VAL A 18 -8.33 -3.65 -21.71
C VAL A 18 -9.60 -2.91 -21.22
N GLY A 19 -9.74 -2.82 -19.91
CA GLY A 19 -10.58 -1.85 -19.26
C GLY A 19 -9.80 -0.55 -19.27
N CYS A 20 -10.46 0.54 -19.67
CA CYS A 20 -9.90 1.87 -19.57
C CYS A 20 -9.75 2.18 -18.07
N GLU A 21 -8.64 1.75 -17.47
CA GLU A 21 -8.39 1.96 -16.05
C GLU A 21 -8.13 3.47 -15.87
N PRO A 22 -8.94 4.17 -15.05
CA PRO A 22 -8.84 5.60 -14.94
C PRO A 22 -7.47 5.98 -14.37
N TYR A 23 -6.93 7.11 -14.83
CA TYR A 23 -5.65 7.68 -14.37
C TYR A 23 -4.36 6.92 -14.72
N GLN A 24 -4.38 5.93 -15.62
CA GLN A 24 -3.17 5.26 -16.13
C GLN A 24 -2.12 6.23 -16.73
N ASN A 25 -2.57 7.40 -17.21
CA ASN A 25 -1.69 8.43 -17.76
C ASN A 25 -1.03 9.33 -16.70
N THR A 26 -1.38 9.18 -15.42
CA THR A 26 -0.75 9.91 -14.31
C THR A 26 0.50 9.19 -13.80
N ARG A 27 1.38 9.91 -13.10
CA ARG A 27 2.58 9.33 -12.49
C ARG A 27 2.18 8.37 -11.36
N VAL A 28 1.27 8.78 -10.48
CA VAL A 28 0.73 7.92 -9.42
C VAL A 28 0.05 6.68 -9.99
N GLY A 29 -0.74 6.82 -11.07
CA GLY A 29 -1.39 5.69 -11.73
C GLY A 29 -0.41 4.62 -12.22
N ARG A 30 0.81 5.00 -12.60
CA ARG A 30 1.89 4.10 -13.00
C ARG A 30 2.80 3.64 -11.86
N GLY A 31 2.45 3.94 -10.60
CA GLY A 31 3.31 3.64 -9.45
C GLY A 31 4.56 4.50 -9.35
N GLN A 32 4.65 5.61 -10.09
CA GLN A 32 5.82 6.50 -10.07
C GLN A 32 5.65 7.58 -9.01
N LEU A 33 6.76 8.01 -8.39
CA LEU A 33 6.75 9.19 -7.52
C LEU A 33 6.35 10.43 -8.32
N ALA A 34 5.27 11.07 -7.88
CA ALA A 34 4.79 12.31 -8.46
C ALA A 34 5.17 13.51 -7.59
N THR A 35 5.46 14.62 -8.24
CA THR A 35 5.54 15.95 -7.63
C THR A 35 4.76 16.93 -8.50
N VAL A 36 4.04 17.84 -7.87
CA VAL A 36 3.23 18.87 -8.52
C VAL A 36 3.66 20.28 -8.12
N GLY A 37 4.62 20.40 -7.19
CA GLY A 37 5.25 21.66 -6.81
C GLY A 37 4.54 22.40 -5.68
N ASN A 38 3.59 21.75 -5.01
CA ASN A 38 3.00 22.22 -3.77
C ASN A 38 3.41 21.25 -2.64
N PRO A 39 4.13 21.71 -1.60
CA PRO A 39 4.65 20.85 -0.56
C PRO A 39 3.60 19.96 0.13
N THR A 40 2.38 20.46 0.32
CA THR A 40 1.29 19.70 0.94
C THR A 40 0.88 18.52 0.07
N TYR A 41 0.74 18.75 -1.24
CA TYR A 41 0.39 17.68 -2.19
C TYR A 41 1.55 16.72 -2.37
N ASP A 42 2.77 17.22 -2.47
CA ASP A 42 3.98 16.42 -2.66
C ASP A 42 4.24 15.49 -1.46
N GLU A 43 3.92 15.91 -0.24
CA GLU A 43 4.01 15.06 0.95
C GLU A 43 3.05 13.85 0.85
N LEU A 44 1.79 14.09 0.48
CA LEU A 44 0.81 13.02 0.27
C LEU A 44 1.26 12.08 -0.86
N LEU A 45 1.69 12.62 -2.00
CA LEU A 45 2.14 11.84 -3.16
C LEU A 45 3.34 10.94 -2.79
N LYS A 46 4.24 11.43 -1.93
CA LYS A 46 5.34 10.63 -1.38
C LYS A 46 4.84 9.49 -0.48
N LYS A 47 3.86 9.73 0.39
CA LYS A 47 3.25 8.68 1.23
C LYS A 47 2.59 7.61 0.37
N VAL A 48 1.81 8.02 -0.63
CA VAL A 48 1.14 7.13 -1.59
C VAL A 48 2.15 6.27 -2.34
N HIS A 49 3.21 6.87 -2.87
CA HIS A 49 4.25 6.12 -3.59
C HIS A 49 4.95 5.09 -2.68
N ALA A 50 5.25 5.44 -1.42
CA ALA A 50 5.84 4.50 -0.47
C ALA A 50 4.95 3.27 -0.23
N GLU A 51 3.62 3.45 -0.22
CA GLU A 51 2.67 2.35 -0.12
C GLU A 51 2.62 1.49 -1.40
N GLN A 52 2.68 2.11 -2.59
CA GLN A 52 2.73 1.39 -3.87
C GLN A 52 3.96 0.49 -3.97
N VAL A 53 5.15 1.02 -3.65
CA VAL A 53 6.40 0.25 -3.62
C VAL A 53 6.32 -0.90 -2.60
N GLY A 54 5.67 -0.68 -1.46
CA GLY A 54 5.44 -1.73 -0.47
C GLY A 54 4.56 -2.87 -0.98
N ALA A 55 3.57 -2.57 -1.83
CA ALA A 55 2.65 -3.54 -2.40
C ALA A 55 3.28 -4.42 -3.49
N GLU A 56 4.23 -3.89 -4.28
CA GLU A 56 4.95 -4.67 -5.31
C GLU A 56 5.63 -5.94 -4.74
N GLY A 57 6.06 -5.88 -3.47
CA GLY A 57 6.70 -7.00 -2.78
C GLY A 57 5.76 -8.15 -2.35
N TRP A 58 4.43 -8.01 -2.45
CA TRP A 58 3.50 -9.03 -1.94
C TRP A 58 3.62 -10.39 -2.64
N ASN A 59 3.88 -10.38 -3.95
CA ASN A 59 4.05 -11.60 -4.72
C ASN A 59 5.39 -12.29 -4.42
N GLU A 60 6.42 -11.52 -4.13
CA GLU A 60 7.70 -12.06 -3.68
C GLU A 60 7.58 -12.71 -2.29
N GLN A 61 6.96 -12.01 -1.33
CA GLN A 61 6.68 -12.57 0.00
C GLN A 61 5.89 -13.89 -0.06
N ARG A 62 4.91 -13.98 -0.98
CA ARG A 62 4.17 -15.22 -1.24
C ARG A 62 5.09 -16.34 -1.72
N ARG A 63 5.98 -16.07 -2.67
CA ARG A 63 6.94 -17.06 -3.19
C ARG A 63 7.91 -17.51 -2.10
N ASP A 64 8.44 -16.57 -1.33
CA ASP A 64 9.39 -16.85 -0.26
C ASP A 64 8.79 -17.74 0.82
N ASN A 65 7.55 -17.44 1.25
CA ASN A 65 6.84 -18.27 2.23
C ASN A 65 6.59 -19.71 1.76
N ARG A 66 6.41 -19.91 0.44
CA ARG A 66 6.16 -21.23 -0.16
C ARG A 66 7.43 -21.98 -0.54
N LYS A 67 8.56 -21.30 -0.60
CA LYS A 67 9.81 -21.80 -1.20
C LYS A 67 10.27 -23.13 -0.60
N ALA A 68 10.30 -23.23 0.73
CA ALA A 68 10.75 -24.43 1.42
C ALA A 68 9.82 -25.63 1.17
N LEU A 69 8.50 -25.40 1.21
CA LEU A 69 7.49 -26.41 0.92
C LEU A 69 7.57 -26.88 -0.54
N VAL A 70 7.69 -25.96 -1.49
CA VAL A 70 7.83 -26.28 -2.92
C VAL A 70 9.08 -27.13 -3.16
N ALA A 71 10.21 -26.75 -2.55
CA ALA A 71 11.46 -27.50 -2.64
C ALA A 71 11.36 -28.90 -2.01
N SER A 72 10.74 -29.02 -0.83
CA SER A 72 10.59 -30.31 -0.15
C SER A 72 9.69 -31.27 -0.92
N LEU A 73 8.73 -30.74 -1.69
CA LEU A 73 7.86 -31.49 -2.60
C LEU A 73 8.53 -31.84 -3.94
N GLY A 74 9.73 -31.31 -4.24
CA GLY A 74 10.42 -31.52 -5.51
C GLY A 74 9.72 -30.84 -6.69
N LEU A 75 8.99 -29.75 -6.44
CA LEU A 75 8.22 -29.02 -7.46
C LEU A 75 9.04 -27.85 -8.04
N LEU A 76 8.59 -27.34 -9.19
CA LEU A 76 9.17 -26.14 -9.79
C LEU A 76 8.89 -24.89 -8.91
N PRO A 77 9.78 -23.88 -8.88
CA PRO A 77 9.64 -22.68 -8.04
C PRO A 77 8.32 -21.89 -8.21
N HIS A 78 7.64 -22.06 -9.34
CA HIS A 78 6.39 -21.39 -9.68
C HIS A 78 5.17 -22.33 -9.66
N ALA A 79 5.27 -23.47 -8.95
CA ALA A 79 4.16 -24.40 -8.80
C ALA A 79 2.90 -23.69 -8.27
N THR A 80 1.76 -23.96 -8.91
CA THR A 80 0.49 -23.38 -8.47
C THR A 80 0.06 -23.97 -7.14
N LYS A 81 -0.87 -23.29 -6.47
CA LYS A 81 -1.48 -23.78 -5.24
C LYS A 81 -2.06 -25.19 -5.41
N GLU A 82 -2.73 -25.45 -6.53
CA GLU A 82 -3.35 -26.72 -6.87
C GLU A 82 -2.31 -27.82 -7.04
N THR A 83 -1.18 -27.52 -7.70
CA THR A 83 -0.05 -28.44 -7.83
C THR A 83 0.55 -28.79 -6.47
N ILE A 84 0.76 -27.79 -5.60
CA ILE A 84 1.29 -28.00 -4.25
C ILE A 84 0.35 -28.90 -3.44
N LEU A 85 -0.95 -28.58 -3.41
CA LEU A 85 -1.95 -29.36 -2.66
C LEU A 85 -2.07 -30.80 -3.19
N SER A 86 -2.02 -30.99 -4.51
CA SER A 86 -2.05 -32.32 -5.12
C SER A 86 -0.84 -33.17 -4.69
N ALA A 87 0.36 -32.58 -4.71
CA ALA A 87 1.59 -33.27 -4.30
C ALA A 87 1.56 -33.66 -2.81
N ILE A 88 1.04 -32.80 -1.93
CA ILE A 88 0.87 -33.12 -0.51
C ILE A 88 -0.12 -34.28 -0.35
N ARG A 89 -1.29 -34.25 -1.01
CA ARG A 89 -2.27 -35.35 -0.97
C ARG A 89 -1.65 -36.68 -1.41
N ALA A 90 -0.81 -36.67 -2.45
CA ALA A 90 -0.12 -37.87 -2.90
C ALA A 90 0.80 -38.46 -1.82
N ARG A 91 1.58 -37.61 -1.12
CA ARG A 91 2.45 -38.04 -0.01
C ARG A 91 1.68 -38.56 1.20
N VAL A 92 0.56 -37.92 1.53
CA VAL A 92 -0.33 -38.37 2.62
C VAL A 92 -0.90 -39.75 2.31
N LYS A 93 -1.36 -39.98 1.06
CA LYS A 93 -1.88 -41.29 0.62
C LYS A 93 -0.84 -42.39 0.62
N SER A 94 0.42 -42.09 0.31
CA SER A 94 1.51 -43.07 0.32
C SER A 94 2.03 -43.39 1.72
N SER A 95 1.40 -42.90 2.79
CA SER A 95 1.81 -43.07 4.19
C SER A 95 3.27 -42.71 4.46
N SER A 96 3.89 -41.87 3.62
CA SER A 96 5.25 -41.35 3.84
C SER A 96 5.23 -40.18 4.82
N VAL A 97 4.32 -40.24 5.80
CA VAL A 97 3.93 -39.13 6.67
C VAL A 97 4.94 -38.97 7.79
N ALA A 98 6.12 -38.47 7.44
CA ALA A 98 6.55 -37.27 8.13
C ALA A 98 5.71 -36.15 7.52
N ALA A 99 4.67 -35.72 8.23
CA ALA A 99 3.97 -34.49 7.87
C ALA A 99 5.05 -33.43 7.69
N VAL A 100 5.22 -32.99 6.45
CA VAL A 100 6.32 -32.15 5.98
C VAL A 100 6.32 -30.92 6.90
N PRO A 101 7.29 -30.72 7.80
CA PRO A 101 7.29 -29.58 8.74
C PRO A 101 7.25 -28.23 8.00
N GLU A 102 7.60 -28.24 6.72
CA GLU A 102 7.46 -27.13 5.80
C GLU A 102 5.99 -26.78 5.49
N VAL A 103 5.02 -27.70 5.64
CA VAL A 103 3.57 -27.41 5.54
C VAL A 103 3.13 -26.52 6.69
N ASP A 104 3.46 -26.88 7.94
CA ASP A 104 3.16 -26.06 9.12
C ASP A 104 3.81 -24.68 9.00
N THR A 105 5.07 -24.64 8.61
CA THR A 105 5.84 -23.40 8.44
C THR A 105 5.23 -22.52 7.34
N CYS A 106 4.89 -23.10 6.20
CA CYS A 106 4.24 -22.40 5.09
C CYS A 106 2.87 -21.86 5.49
N ALA A 107 2.05 -22.65 6.17
CA ALA A 107 0.72 -22.25 6.61
C ALA A 107 0.79 -21.06 7.59
N LYS A 108 1.67 -21.13 8.60
CA LYS A 108 1.91 -20.02 9.54
C LYS A 108 2.40 -18.77 8.81
N GLY A 109 3.37 -18.91 7.91
CA GLY A 109 3.88 -17.78 7.13
C GLY A 109 2.81 -17.13 6.24
N GLU A 110 1.90 -17.91 5.64
CA GLU A 110 0.78 -17.36 4.86
C GLU A 110 -0.25 -16.62 5.73
N LEU A 111 -0.53 -17.10 6.94
CA LEU A 111 -1.38 -16.39 7.90
C LEU A 111 -0.74 -15.07 8.35
N GLU A 112 0.55 -15.08 8.68
CA GLU A 112 1.31 -13.86 9.02
C GLU A 112 1.33 -12.87 7.85
N ARG A 113 1.51 -13.36 6.62
CA ARG A 113 1.43 -12.53 5.40
C ARG A 113 0.05 -11.90 5.26
N ALA A 114 -1.03 -12.66 5.46
CA ALA A 114 -2.39 -12.12 5.41
C ALA A 114 -2.59 -10.98 6.42
N ASP A 115 -2.16 -11.18 7.67
CA ASP A 115 -2.31 -10.17 8.72
C ASP A 115 -1.46 -8.93 8.42
N LYS A 116 -0.23 -9.11 7.94
CA LYS A 116 0.65 -8.01 7.52
C LYS A 116 0.03 -7.19 6.39
N VAL A 117 -0.53 -7.83 5.37
CA VAL A 117 -1.17 -7.14 4.25
C VAL A 117 -2.43 -6.41 4.71
N LEU A 118 -3.29 -7.05 5.51
CA LEU A 118 -4.50 -6.41 6.06
C LEU A 118 -4.20 -5.24 6.99
N SER A 119 -3.09 -5.28 7.72
CA SER A 119 -2.70 -4.16 8.60
C SER A 119 -2.50 -2.83 7.86
N ARG A 120 -2.36 -2.85 6.53
CA ARG A 120 -2.19 -1.65 5.69
C ARG A 120 -3.50 -1.03 5.23
N VAL A 121 -4.63 -1.78 5.29
CA VAL A 121 -5.93 -1.33 4.74
C VAL A 121 -6.35 0.01 5.32
N GLY A 122 -6.32 0.17 6.65
CA GLY A 122 -6.68 1.43 7.28
C GLY A 122 -5.81 2.61 6.83
N LYS A 123 -4.50 2.38 6.59
CA LYS A 123 -3.60 3.42 6.07
C LYS A 123 -3.96 3.82 4.64
N TYR A 124 -4.32 2.86 3.79
CA TYR A 124 -4.76 3.14 2.41
C TYR A 124 -6.05 3.96 2.40
N GLU A 125 -7.02 3.61 3.25
CA GLU A 125 -8.27 4.37 3.37
C GLU A 125 -8.01 5.81 3.81
N GLU A 126 -7.14 6.03 4.80
CA GLU A 126 -6.80 7.37 5.27
C GLU A 126 -6.09 8.19 4.18
N LEU A 127 -5.13 7.61 3.46
CA LEU A 127 -4.47 8.30 2.34
C LEU A 127 -5.45 8.63 1.20
N ALA A 128 -6.42 7.74 0.93
CA ALA A 128 -7.46 8.01 -0.06
C ALA A 128 -8.36 9.19 0.36
N LYS A 129 -8.74 9.25 1.64
CA LYS A 129 -9.53 10.37 2.20
C LYS A 129 -8.72 11.67 2.20
N GLU A 130 -7.45 11.63 2.58
CA GLU A 130 -6.55 12.79 2.56
C GLU A 130 -6.42 13.35 1.13
N ALA A 131 -6.24 12.48 0.13
CA ALA A 131 -6.22 12.87 -1.27
C ALA A 131 -7.51 13.58 -1.71
N ASP A 132 -8.67 13.02 -1.41
CA ASP A 132 -9.96 13.65 -1.75
C ASP A 132 -10.21 14.96 -0.99
N ALA A 133 -9.74 15.08 0.25
CA ALA A 133 -9.87 16.29 1.06
C ALA A 133 -9.02 17.45 0.54
N LEU A 134 -7.87 17.17 -0.08
CA LEU A 134 -6.97 18.18 -0.63
C LEU A 134 -7.44 18.72 -1.99
N ARG A 135 -8.16 17.92 -2.79
CA ARG A 135 -8.59 18.29 -4.16
C ARG A 135 -9.35 19.62 -4.27
N PRO A 136 -10.28 19.98 -3.38
CA PRO A 136 -10.97 21.27 -3.43
C PRO A 136 -10.05 22.50 -3.25
N GLY A 137 -8.85 22.32 -2.70
CA GLY A 137 -7.83 23.37 -2.55
C GLY A 137 -7.10 23.71 -3.84
N VAL A 138 -7.01 22.76 -4.79
CA VAL A 138 -6.16 22.88 -5.98
C VAL A 138 -6.47 24.11 -6.84
N PRO A 139 -7.74 24.51 -7.10
CA PRO A 139 -8.02 25.72 -7.85
C PRO A 139 -7.57 27.01 -7.16
N LYS A 140 -7.49 27.01 -5.82
CA LYS A 140 -7.01 28.17 -5.03
C LYS A 140 -5.49 28.26 -5.05
N ASP A 141 -4.81 27.12 -4.99
CA ASP A 141 -3.35 27.06 -4.98
C ASP A 141 -2.75 27.29 -6.38
N TYR A 142 -3.51 26.99 -7.44
CA TYR A 142 -3.14 27.23 -8.83
C TYR A 142 -4.21 28.05 -9.57
N PRO A 143 -4.37 29.35 -9.26
CA PRO A 143 -5.45 30.16 -9.83
C PRO A 143 -5.22 30.49 -11.31
N THR A 144 -3.96 30.65 -11.73
CA THR A 144 -3.57 31.11 -13.07
C THR A 144 -2.91 30.03 -13.91
N ASP A 145 -2.26 29.05 -13.30
CA ASP A 145 -1.56 27.96 -14.00
C ASP A 145 -2.49 26.77 -14.22
N ALA A 146 -3.24 26.81 -15.33
CA ALA A 146 -4.19 25.75 -15.67
C ALA A 146 -3.54 24.37 -15.87
N SER A 147 -2.26 24.34 -16.28
CA SER A 147 -1.52 23.10 -16.47
C SER A 147 -1.19 22.46 -15.13
N LYS A 148 -0.59 23.21 -14.20
CA LYS A 148 -0.28 22.72 -12.85
C LYS A 148 -1.55 22.37 -12.06
N ARG A 149 -2.62 23.16 -12.21
CA ARG A 149 -3.92 22.86 -11.60
C ARG A 149 -4.42 21.48 -12.04
N ARG A 150 -4.45 21.22 -13.35
CA ARG A 150 -4.92 19.94 -13.90
C ARG A 150 -4.01 18.78 -13.48
N ASP A 151 -2.69 18.98 -13.51
CA ASP A 151 -1.72 17.97 -13.08
C ASP A 151 -1.94 17.60 -11.59
N ALA A 152 -2.06 18.59 -10.70
CA ALA A 152 -2.38 18.36 -9.29
C ALA A 152 -3.75 17.69 -9.07
N GLU A 153 -4.80 18.13 -9.76
CA GLU A 153 -6.13 17.50 -9.69
C GLU A 153 -6.08 16.03 -10.12
N ASN A 154 -5.35 15.73 -11.19
CA ASN A 154 -5.21 14.37 -11.72
C ASN A 154 -4.39 13.47 -10.80
N GLU A 155 -3.24 13.92 -10.29
CA GLU A 155 -2.38 13.11 -9.42
C GLU A 155 -3.06 12.84 -8.06
N LEU A 156 -3.81 13.82 -7.51
CA LEU A 156 -4.61 13.59 -6.29
C LEU A 156 -5.78 12.64 -6.53
N ALA A 157 -6.48 12.77 -7.66
CA ALA A 157 -7.56 11.84 -8.01
C ALA A 157 -7.03 10.41 -8.23
N ALA A 158 -5.88 10.28 -8.90
CA ALA A 158 -5.17 9.02 -9.10
C ALA A 158 -4.74 8.41 -7.76
N SER A 159 -4.26 9.24 -6.82
CA SER A 159 -3.90 8.81 -5.47
C SER A 159 -5.08 8.19 -4.73
N ALA A 160 -6.23 8.88 -4.70
CA ALA A 160 -7.43 8.38 -4.05
C ALA A 160 -7.92 7.07 -4.71
N TYR A 161 -7.86 6.98 -6.03
CA TYR A 161 -8.22 5.79 -6.79
C TYR A 161 -7.28 4.62 -6.47
N LYS A 162 -5.96 4.80 -6.60
CA LYS A 162 -4.97 3.75 -6.38
C LYS A 162 -4.94 3.24 -4.94
N MET A 163 -5.13 4.09 -3.95
CA MET A 163 -5.22 3.61 -2.56
C MET A 163 -6.45 2.75 -2.32
N ARG A 164 -7.60 3.07 -2.94
CA ARG A 164 -8.80 2.22 -2.88
C ARG A 164 -8.63 0.89 -3.63
N GLU A 165 -7.86 0.88 -4.71
CA GLU A 165 -7.48 -0.36 -5.39
C GLU A 165 -6.59 -1.23 -4.49
N LEU A 166 -5.56 -0.64 -3.86
CA LEU A 166 -4.70 -1.35 -2.92
C LEU A 166 -5.46 -1.93 -1.72
N VAL A 167 -6.57 -1.32 -1.27
CA VAL A 167 -7.46 -1.93 -0.27
C VAL A 167 -8.03 -3.25 -0.78
N LYS A 168 -8.62 -3.24 -1.98
CA LYS A 168 -9.21 -4.45 -2.58
C LYS A 168 -8.16 -5.54 -2.81
N GLU A 169 -7.01 -5.15 -3.36
CA GLU A 169 -5.90 -6.07 -3.59
C GLU A 169 -5.35 -6.64 -2.27
N ALA A 170 -5.22 -5.81 -1.22
CA ALA A 170 -4.80 -6.28 0.10
C ALA A 170 -5.76 -7.33 0.67
N GLU A 171 -7.06 -7.06 0.61
CA GLU A 171 -8.10 -7.99 1.07
C GLU A 171 -8.09 -9.30 0.27
N GLU A 172 -7.92 -9.23 -1.04
CA GLU A 172 -7.81 -10.40 -1.92
C GLU A 172 -6.57 -11.22 -1.60
N HIS A 173 -5.39 -10.59 -1.55
CA HIS A 173 -4.13 -11.24 -1.20
C HIS A 173 -4.16 -11.93 0.17
N ALA A 174 -4.83 -11.32 1.14
CA ALA A 174 -4.99 -11.87 2.48
C ALA A 174 -5.99 -13.04 2.51
N ARG A 175 -7.12 -12.91 1.79
CA ARG A 175 -8.10 -13.98 1.63
C ARG A 175 -7.47 -15.21 0.96
N GLU A 176 -6.69 -15.00 -0.10
CA GLU A 176 -5.95 -16.07 -0.79
C GLU A 176 -4.96 -16.77 0.15
N ALA A 177 -4.19 -16.01 0.94
CA ALA A 177 -3.26 -16.56 1.92
C ALA A 177 -3.97 -17.45 2.94
N ARG A 178 -5.04 -16.92 3.56
CA ARG A 178 -5.83 -17.62 4.58
C ARG A 178 -6.45 -18.89 4.02
N LYS A 179 -7.06 -18.81 2.83
CA LYS A 179 -7.63 -19.98 2.15
C LYS A 179 -6.56 -21.02 1.83
N PHE A 180 -5.37 -20.60 1.41
CA PHE A 180 -4.29 -21.54 1.15
C PHE A 180 -3.80 -22.23 2.43
N ALA A 181 -3.63 -21.49 3.53
CA ALA A 181 -3.31 -22.09 4.83
C ALA A 181 -4.39 -23.08 5.30
N GLU A 182 -5.67 -22.74 5.14
CA GLU A 182 -6.79 -23.65 5.43
C GLU A 182 -6.72 -24.93 4.59
N ASP A 183 -6.56 -24.81 3.26
CA ASP A 183 -6.49 -25.96 2.35
C ASP A 183 -5.27 -26.87 2.66
N LEU A 184 -4.16 -26.28 3.10
CA LEU A 184 -2.99 -27.03 3.59
C LEU A 184 -3.36 -27.86 4.83
N GLY A 185 -4.05 -27.24 5.80
CA GLY A 185 -4.53 -27.91 7.01
C GLY A 185 -5.47 -29.07 6.70
N GLN A 186 -6.51 -28.82 5.89
CA GLN A 186 -7.45 -29.85 5.47
C GLN A 186 -6.76 -31.03 4.77
N THR A 187 -5.70 -30.76 4.02
CA THR A 187 -4.95 -31.79 3.29
C THR A 187 -4.15 -32.72 4.22
N VAL A 188 -3.67 -32.21 5.36
CA VAL A 188 -2.84 -32.97 6.32
C VAL A 188 -3.59 -33.33 7.61
N GLY A 189 -4.89 -33.01 7.71
CA GLY A 189 -5.68 -33.23 8.92
C GLY A 189 -5.34 -32.27 10.08
N ALA A 190 -4.74 -31.12 9.78
CA ALA A 190 -4.44 -30.06 10.76
C ALA A 190 -5.42 -28.89 10.61
N GLN A 191 -5.57 -28.08 11.66
CA GLN A 191 -6.40 -26.87 11.62
C GLN A 191 -5.52 -25.63 11.82
N TYR A 192 -5.42 -24.79 10.78
CA TYR A 192 -4.76 -23.49 10.86
C TYR A 192 -5.80 -22.39 10.87
N LEU A 193 -5.93 -21.71 12.01
CA LEU A 193 -6.87 -20.61 12.17
C LEU A 193 -6.14 -19.27 12.07
N PRO A 194 -6.72 -18.27 11.38
CA PRO A 194 -6.22 -16.91 11.46
C PRO A 194 -6.24 -16.44 12.91
N LYS A 195 -5.26 -15.63 13.30
CA LYS A 195 -5.28 -14.97 14.62
C LYS A 195 -6.54 -14.11 14.66
N GLN A 196 -7.45 -14.36 15.60
CA GLN A 196 -8.62 -13.51 15.77
C GLN A 196 -8.14 -12.08 15.92
N ALA A 197 -8.60 -11.18 15.05
CA ALA A 197 -8.44 -9.75 15.31
C ALA A 197 -9.07 -9.47 16.68
N PRO A 198 -8.45 -8.65 17.55
CA PRO A 198 -9.08 -8.28 18.80
C PRO A 198 -10.46 -7.72 18.48
N THR A 199 -11.50 -8.38 18.99
CA THR A 199 -12.88 -7.92 18.90
C THR A 199 -12.87 -6.48 19.44
N PRO A 200 -13.35 -5.46 18.68
CA PRO A 200 -13.61 -4.18 19.28
C PRO A 200 -14.60 -4.44 20.42
N GLU A 201 -14.16 -4.16 21.64
CA GLU A 201 -15.00 -4.21 22.82
C GLU A 201 -16.29 -3.45 22.50
N PRO A 202 -17.47 -4.09 22.64
CA PRO A 202 -18.71 -3.41 22.32
C PRO A 202 -18.81 -2.19 23.21
N ALA A 203 -18.79 -1.00 22.59
CA ALA A 203 -19.11 0.24 23.27
C ALA A 203 -20.43 0.03 24.04
N PRO A 204 -20.52 0.43 25.32
CA PRO A 204 -21.72 0.19 26.10
C PRO A 204 -22.91 0.88 25.42
N SER A 205 -23.79 0.04 24.87
CA SER A 205 -25.01 0.46 24.20
C SER A 205 -25.95 1.05 25.25
N ALA A 206 -26.04 2.38 25.28
CA ALA A 206 -26.97 3.10 26.12
C ALA A 206 -28.39 2.93 25.56
N SER A 207 -29.17 2.02 26.12
CA SER A 207 -30.63 2.11 26.17
C SER A 207 -31.24 1.06 27.11
N ALA A 208 -31.53 1.48 28.35
CA ALA A 208 -32.66 0.98 29.11
C ALA A 208 -33.22 2.11 29.99
N GLN A 209 -34.47 2.46 29.70
CA GLN A 209 -35.36 3.45 30.34
C GLN A 209 -35.46 3.27 31.86
N ALA A 210 -35.33 4.34 32.66
CA ALA A 210 -36.37 5.29 33.10
C ALA A 210 -37.42 4.72 34.08
N SER A 211 -37.43 5.25 35.32
CA SER A 211 -38.59 5.89 35.97
C SER A 211 -38.29 6.21 37.45
N ALA A 212 -38.34 7.50 37.83
CA ALA A 212 -39.36 8.05 38.76
C ALA A 212 -38.91 9.31 39.52
N SER A 213 -39.77 10.34 39.39
CA SER A 213 -40.14 11.39 40.35
C SER A 213 -39.46 12.77 40.35
N ALA A 214 -40.33 13.78 40.15
CA ALA A 214 -40.17 15.23 40.18
C ALA A 214 -39.91 15.78 41.61
N ALA A 215 -39.50 17.02 41.91
CA ALA A 215 -39.74 18.37 41.37
C ALA A 215 -38.74 19.39 42.04
N PRO A 216 -38.92 20.74 42.05
CA PRO A 216 -39.02 21.71 40.95
C PRO A 216 -37.95 22.85 40.98
N ALA A 217 -37.72 23.43 39.79
CA ALA A 217 -37.33 24.80 39.43
C ALA A 217 -36.52 25.74 40.38
N LYS A 218 -35.35 26.19 39.90
CA LYS A 218 -34.87 27.60 39.99
C LYS A 218 -34.10 28.02 38.71
N LYS A 219 -34.55 29.08 38.05
CA LYS A 219 -33.84 29.83 36.97
C LYS A 219 -32.79 30.80 37.60
N PRO A 220 -31.86 31.40 36.82
CA PRO A 220 -30.46 31.60 37.22
C PRO A 220 -30.07 33.07 37.44
N PRO A 221 -28.92 33.37 38.09
CA PRO A 221 -28.23 34.64 37.97
C PRO A 221 -27.02 34.58 37.00
N PRO A 222 -26.46 35.74 36.60
CA PRO A 222 -26.12 36.03 35.21
C PRO A 222 -24.65 35.83 34.81
N LYS A 223 -24.43 35.80 33.49
CA LYS A 223 -23.14 35.78 32.79
C LYS A 223 -22.16 36.83 33.32
N ALA A 224 -21.01 36.39 33.81
CA ALA A 224 -19.84 37.24 33.97
C ALA A 224 -19.24 37.55 32.58
N ALA A 225 -18.95 38.83 32.36
CA ALA A 225 -18.44 39.38 31.11
C ALA A 225 -17.06 38.81 30.72
N PRO A 226 -16.75 38.75 29.41
CA PRO A 226 -15.43 38.33 28.92
C PRO A 226 -14.36 39.36 29.30
N LYS A 227 -13.26 38.88 29.89
CA LYS A 227 -12.04 39.69 30.10
C LYS A 227 -11.43 40.08 28.74
N PRO A 228 -10.93 41.32 28.57
CA PRO A 228 -10.34 41.77 27.31
C PRO A 228 -9.08 40.97 26.94
N ALA A 229 -8.95 40.67 25.65
CA ALA A 229 -7.76 40.07 25.05
C ALA A 229 -6.52 40.98 25.22
N PRO A 230 -5.33 40.42 25.48
CA PRO A 230 -4.07 41.15 25.34
C PRO A 230 -3.80 41.44 23.86
N LYS A 231 -3.36 42.67 23.57
CA LYS A 231 -2.97 43.14 22.22
C LYS A 231 -1.89 42.25 21.60
N PRO A 232 -1.92 42.00 20.28
CA PRO A 232 -0.80 41.40 19.55
C PRO A 232 0.43 42.31 19.62
N ALA A 233 1.55 41.77 20.08
CA ALA A 233 2.84 42.40 19.98
C ALA A 233 3.44 42.12 18.58
N GLY A 234 3.63 43.21 17.83
CA GLY A 234 4.68 43.45 16.82
C GLY A 234 5.08 42.33 15.86
N ASP A 235 4.85 42.57 14.58
CA ASP A 235 5.49 41.89 13.46
C ASP A 235 7.02 41.85 13.61
N PRO A 236 7.67 40.66 13.61
CA PRO A 236 9.08 40.57 13.33
C PRO A 236 9.32 40.69 11.81
N LYS A 237 9.98 41.80 11.47
CA LYS A 237 10.74 42.13 10.26
C LYS A 237 11.11 40.93 9.34
N PRO A 238 10.89 41.03 8.02
CA PRO A 238 11.33 40.00 7.07
C PRO A 238 12.86 39.81 7.13
N ALA A 239 13.29 38.56 7.33
CA ALA A 239 14.65 38.14 7.09
C ALA A 239 14.92 38.17 5.58
N GLY A 240 16.05 38.75 5.19
CA GLY A 240 16.41 39.03 3.80
C GLY A 240 16.57 37.79 2.92
N ASP A 241 16.44 38.03 1.63
CA ASP A 241 16.55 37.04 0.56
C ASP A 241 17.88 36.27 0.60
N PRO A 242 17.86 34.92 0.53
CA PRO A 242 19.04 34.14 0.21
C PRO A 242 19.47 34.37 -1.24
N LYS A 243 20.71 34.82 -1.41
CA LYS A 243 21.44 34.96 -2.66
C LYS A 243 21.34 33.68 -3.53
N PRO A 244 21.07 33.79 -4.85
CA PRO A 244 21.05 32.63 -5.74
C PRO A 244 22.42 31.93 -5.79
N ALA A 245 22.41 30.61 -5.56
CA ALA A 245 23.55 29.75 -5.85
C ALA A 245 23.73 29.66 -7.38
N GLY A 246 24.97 29.85 -7.83
CA GLY A 246 25.33 29.89 -9.26
C GLY A 246 25.04 28.60 -10.01
N ASP A 247 24.92 28.74 -11.33
CA ASP A 247 24.61 27.68 -12.28
C ASP A 247 25.53 26.46 -12.16
N PRO A 248 24.99 25.23 -12.17
CA PRO A 248 25.80 24.03 -12.28
C PRO A 248 26.45 23.93 -13.67
N LYS A 249 27.78 23.75 -13.66
CA LYS A 249 28.63 23.56 -14.84
C LYS A 249 28.14 22.37 -15.70
N PRO A 250 28.11 22.49 -17.05
CA PRO A 250 27.70 21.39 -17.92
C PRO A 250 28.59 20.15 -17.78
N ALA A 251 27.97 18.98 -17.75
CA ALA A 251 28.66 17.69 -17.73
C ALA A 251 29.43 17.44 -19.06
N PRO A 252 30.59 16.77 -19.04
CA PRO A 252 31.37 16.47 -20.23
C PRO A 252 30.64 15.46 -21.14
N LYS A 253 30.70 15.71 -22.45
CA LYS A 253 30.13 14.82 -23.47
C LYS A 253 30.78 13.43 -23.44
N PRO A 254 30.02 12.35 -23.66
CA PRO A 254 30.58 11.01 -23.78
C PRO A 254 31.47 10.88 -25.03
N PRO A 255 32.52 10.05 -24.99
CA PRO A 255 33.40 9.82 -26.14
C PRO A 255 32.65 9.09 -27.27
N PRO A 256 33.03 9.31 -28.54
CA PRO A 256 32.42 8.65 -29.67
C PRO A 256 32.67 7.14 -29.63
N LYS A 257 31.63 6.36 -29.98
CA LYS A 257 31.73 4.90 -30.15
C LYS A 257 32.71 4.57 -31.30
N PRO A 258 33.55 3.53 -31.16
CA PRO A 258 34.36 3.05 -32.27
C PRO A 258 33.45 2.45 -33.35
N SER A 259 33.64 2.93 -34.58
CA SER A 259 33.09 2.37 -35.82
C SER A 259 33.68 0.99 -36.05
N GLY A 260 32.85 -0.05 -35.92
CA GLY A 260 33.18 -1.40 -36.35
C GLY A 260 32.68 -1.62 -37.76
N GLU A 261 33.52 -1.35 -38.74
CA GLU A 261 33.41 -1.89 -40.09
C GLU A 261 34.83 -2.32 -40.49
N ASP A 262 35.03 -3.63 -40.56
CA ASP A 262 35.89 -4.32 -41.52
C ASP A 262 36.16 -5.73 -40.99
N PHE A 263 35.34 -6.67 -41.41
CA PHE A 263 35.82 -7.96 -41.91
C PHE A 263 34.66 -8.70 -42.61
N THR A 264 34.74 -8.76 -43.94
CA THR A 264 34.16 -9.79 -44.80
C THR A 264 35.25 -10.22 -45.78
N PRO A 265 35.21 -11.41 -46.39
CA PRO A 265 34.41 -12.61 -46.12
C PRO A 265 35.20 -13.74 -45.41
#